data_AF-A0A5C6S2D9-F1
#
_entry.id   AF-A0A5C6S2D9-F1
#
_cell.length_a   1.000
_cell.length_b   1.000
_cell.length_c   1.000
_cell.angle_alpha   90.00
_cell.angle_beta   90.00
_cell.angle_gamma   90.00
#
_symmetry.space_group_name_H-M   'P 1'
#
loop_
_entity.id
_entity.type
_entity.pdbx_description
1 polymer ?
#
loop_
_entity_poly.entity_id
_entity_poly.type
_entity_poly.pdbx_seq_one_letter_code
_entity_poly.pdbx_strand_id
1 'polypeptide(L)' 'MSGAESHLNIRSINDFYERWPNLREHPLQLLENDQLPADLRMVLNWMVVVIDRVGPADLDRSSPDDFPNR' A
#
# COMPACT_ATOMS: atom_id res chain seq x y z
N MET A 1 24.96 -0.42 -10.47
CA MET A 1 24.11 0.62 -9.83
C MET A 1 22.94 -0.14 -9.20
N SER A 2 23.05 -0.55 -7.93
CA SER A 2 22.19 -1.63 -7.37
C SER A 2 21.72 -1.33 -5.94
N GLY A 3 21.45 -0.06 -5.62
CA GLY A 3 21.04 0.36 -4.28
C GLY A 3 19.54 0.56 -4.08
N ALA A 4 18.76 0.75 -5.16
CA ALA A 4 17.35 1.12 -5.05
C ALA A 4 16.39 -0.08 -5.03
N GLU A 5 16.77 -1.22 -5.62
CA GLU A 5 15.89 -2.39 -5.78
C GLU A 5 15.62 -3.13 -4.45
N SER A 6 16.51 -2.99 -3.47
CA SER A 6 16.40 -3.67 -2.18
C SER A 6 15.38 -3.04 -1.22
N HIS A 7 15.01 -1.76 -1.40
CA HIS A 7 14.08 -1.07 -0.50
C HIS A 7 12.60 -1.33 -0.83
N LEU A 8 12.30 -1.79 -2.04
CA LEU A 8 10.94 -2.10 -2.52
C LEU A 8 10.59 -3.60 -2.42
N ASN A 9 11.50 -4.42 -1.89
CA ASN A 9 11.21 -5.83 -1.61
C ASN A 9 10.37 -5.93 -0.33
N ILE A 10 9.07 -5.75 -0.50
CA ILE A 10 8.03 -5.96 0.50
C ILE A 10 7.75 -7.46 0.58
N ARG A 11 7.98 -8.06 1.74
CA ARG A 11 7.89 -9.53 1.91
C ARG A 11 6.53 -10.00 2.40
N SER A 12 5.74 -9.10 2.99
CA SER A 12 4.39 -9.39 3.48
C SER A 12 3.57 -8.11 3.55
N ILE A 13 2.26 -8.25 3.74
CA ILE A 13 1.38 -7.11 3.94
C ILE A 13 1.67 -6.38 5.26
N ASN A 14 2.07 -7.09 6.31
CA ASN A 14 2.49 -6.48 7.57
C ASN A 14 3.77 -5.66 7.37
N ASP A 15 4.76 -6.21 6.65
CA ASP A 15 6.00 -5.51 6.28
C ASP A 15 5.73 -4.26 5.43
N PHE A 16 4.70 -4.31 4.57
CA PHE A 16 4.23 -3.13 3.85
C PHE A 16 3.72 -2.04 4.79
N TYR A 17 2.80 -2.37 5.70
CA TYR A 17 2.20 -1.39 6.62
C TYR A 17 3.20 -0.84 7.64
N GLU A 18 4.19 -1.64 8.07
CA GLU A 18 5.32 -1.16 8.89
C GLU A 18 6.18 -0.13 8.15
N ARG A 19 6.39 -0.32 6.84
CA ARG A 19 7.21 0.58 6.01
C ARG A 19 6.42 1.73 5.40
N TRP A 20 5.10 1.62 5.28
CA TRP A 20 4.23 2.59 4.64
C TRP A 20 4.46 4.04 5.10
N PRO A 21 4.63 4.35 6.40
CA PRO A 21 4.91 5.71 6.84
C PRO A 21 6.12 6.36 6.15
N ASN A 22 7.14 5.58 5.82
CA ASN A 22 8.34 6.05 5.12
C ASN A 22 8.16 6.02 3.59
N LEU A 23 7.36 5.09 3.06
CA LEU A 23 7.12 4.95 1.63
C LEU A 23 6.08 5.95 1.10
N ARG A 24 5.20 6.45 1.96
CA ARG A 24 4.07 7.33 1.63
C ARG A 24 4.49 8.62 0.94
N GLU A 25 5.68 9.14 1.19
CA GLU A 25 6.14 10.37 0.55
C GLU A 25 6.33 10.22 -0.97
N HIS A 26 6.73 9.03 -1.45
CA HIS A 26 6.95 8.80 -2.88
C HIS A 26 5.69 8.99 -3.74
N PRO A 27 4.54 8.35 -3.45
CA PRO A 27 3.33 8.57 -4.22
C PRO A 27 2.78 9.99 -4.06
N LEU A 28 2.98 10.64 -2.91
CA LEU A 28 2.57 12.04 -2.72
C LEU A 28 3.36 13.00 -3.61
N GLN A 29 4.68 12.86 -3.66
CA GLN A 29 5.52 13.66 -4.56
C GLN A 29 5.13 13.47 -6.02
N LEU A 30 4.71 12.26 -6.41
CA LEU A 30 4.20 11.98 -7.74
C LEU A 30 2.86 12.68 -8.01
N LEU A 31 1.95 12.74 -7.02
CA LEU A 31 0.68 13.45 -7.13
C LEU A 31 0.86 14.98 -7.24
N GLU A 32 1.88 15.53 -6.59
CA GLU A 32 2.25 16.94 -6.70
C GLU A 32 2.90 17.28 -8.05
N ASN A 33 3.45 16.28 -8.74
CA ASN A 33 4.09 16.46 -10.03
C ASN A 33 3.06 16.39 -11.16
N ASP A 34 2.90 17.49 -11.91
CA ASP A 34 1.86 17.64 -12.94
C ASP A 34 2.07 16.76 -14.20
N GLN A 35 3.10 15.92 -14.19
CA GLN A 35 3.47 15.00 -15.27
C GLN A 35 2.52 13.78 -15.37
N LEU A 36 1.73 13.50 -14.32
CA LEU A 36 0.76 12.40 -14.35
C LEU A 36 -0.56 12.82 -15.02
N PRO A 37 -1.07 12.02 -15.99
CA PRO A 37 -2.43 12.13 -16.50
C PRO A 37 -3.46 12.17 -15.37
N ALA A 38 -4.51 12.97 -15.54
CA ALA A 38 -5.53 13.21 -14.51
C ALA A 38 -6.15 11.90 -13.96
N ASP A 39 -6.43 10.93 -14.82
CA ASP A 39 -7.00 9.64 -14.41
C ASP A 39 -6.02 8.84 -13.53
N LEU A 40 -4.74 8.81 -13.91
CA LEU A 40 -3.70 8.11 -13.14
C LEU A 40 -3.45 8.80 -11.80
N ARG A 41 -3.48 10.14 -11.77
CA ARG A 41 -3.39 10.92 -10.54
C ARG A 41 -4.56 10.60 -9.60
N MET A 42 -5.77 10.51 -10.13
CA MET A 42 -6.95 10.18 -9.35
C MET A 42 -6.85 8.77 -8.76
N VAL A 43 -6.42 7.78 -9.56
CA VAL A 43 -6.21 6.40 -9.09
C VAL A 43 -5.13 6.34 -8.01
N LEU A 44 -3.99 6.99 -8.21
CA LEU A 44 -2.90 7.01 -7.23
C LEU A 44 -3.32 7.67 -5.92
N ASN A 45 -4.09 8.76 -5.99
CA ASN A 45 -4.65 9.41 -4.82
C ASN A 45 -5.61 8.48 -4.06
N TRP A 46 -6.49 7.78 -4.76
CA TRP A 46 -7.37 6.79 -4.15
C TRP A 46 -6.59 5.65 -3.48
N MET A 47 -5.51 5.17 -4.10
CA MET A 47 -4.65 4.15 -3.49
C MET A 47 -4.06 4.63 -2.16
N VAL A 48 -3.48 5.83 -2.11
CA VAL A 48 -2.95 6.43 -0.87
C VAL A 48 -4.05 6.50 0.20
N VAL A 49 -5.25 6.97 -0.15
CA VAL A 49 -6.37 7.10 0.79
C VAL A 49 -6.84 5.75 1.33
N VAL A 50 -6.90 4.72 0.48
CA VAL A 50 -7.29 3.37 0.91
C VAL A 50 -6.24 2.79 1.85
N ILE A 51 -4.96 2.91 1.51
CA ILE A 51 -3.86 2.40 2.35
C ILE A 51 -3.77 3.13 3.69
N ASP A 52 -4.01 4.45 3.71
CA ASP A 52 -4.06 5.23 4.96
C ASP A 52 -5.24 4.84 5.87
N ARG A 53 -6.30 4.20 5.32
CA ARG A 53 -7.50 3.80 6.05
C ARG A 53 -7.53 2.34 6.47
N VAL A 54 -6.85 1.47 5.73
CA VAL A 54 -6.78 0.04 6.04
C VAL A 54 -5.59 -0.18 6.95
N GLY A 55 -5.83 -0.58 8.20
CA GLY A 55 -4.76 -0.96 9.12
C GLY A 55 -4.43 -2.45 9.02
N PRO A 56 -3.31 -2.91 9.59
CA PRO A 56 -3.02 -4.34 9.69
C PRO A 56 -4.15 -5.14 10.38
N ALA A 57 -4.90 -4.51 11.29
CA ALA A 57 -6.06 -5.09 11.96
C ALA A 57 -7.27 -5.37 11.05
N ASP A 58 -7.39 -4.69 9.91
CA ASP A 58 -8.48 -4.91 8.94
C ASP A 58 -8.23 -6.15 8.06
N LEU A 59 -7.00 -6.66 8.06
CA LEU A 59 -6.57 -7.78 7.21
C LEU A 59 -6.76 -9.15 7.89
N ASP A 60 -6.76 -9.18 9.22
CA ASP A 60 -6.85 -10.40 10.04
C ASP A 60 -8.22 -11.08 9.99
N ARG A 61 -9.23 -10.45 9.38
CA ARG A 61 -10.58 -11.00 9.29
C ARG A 61 -10.77 -12.07 8.20
N SER A 62 -9.70 -12.43 7.49
CA SER A 62 -9.72 -13.49 6.47
C SER A 62 -9.11 -14.80 6.99
N SER A 63 -9.33 -15.17 8.25
CA SER A 63 -9.10 -16.55 8.71
C SER A 63 -10.23 -17.46 8.18
N PRO A 64 -9.94 -18.48 7.35
CA PRO A 64 -10.94 -19.35 6.74
C PRO A 64 -11.45 -20.48 7.67
N ASP A 65 -11.38 -20.31 8.99
CA ASP A 65 -11.66 -21.38 9.98
C ASP A 65 -13.07 -21.32 10.59
N ASP A 66 -14.07 -20.91 9.81
CA ASP A 66 -15.49 -21.12 10.16
C ASP A 66 -16.21 -21.81 9.00
N PHE A 67 -15.89 -23.08 8.80
CA PHE A 67 -16.81 -24.01 8.17
C PHE A 67 -17.16 -25.08 9.21
N PRO A 68 -18.31 -24.97 9.90
CA PRO A 68 -18.80 -26.05 10.72
C PRO A 68 -19.03 -27.25 9.81
N ASN A 69 -18.26 -28.32 10.05
CA ASN A 69 -18.40 -29.59 9.37
C ASN A 69 -19.81 -30.13 9.63
N ARG A 70 -20.70 -29.95 8.64
CA ARG A 70 -22.04 -30.56 8.61
C ARG A 70 -21.96 -31.95 8.03
#